data_AF-A0A9P0CY87-F1
#
_entry.id   AF-A0A9P0CY87-F1
#
_cell.length_a   1.000
_cell.length_b   1.000
_cell.length_c   1.000
_cell.angle_alpha   90.00
_cell.angle_beta   90.00
_cell.angle_gamma   90.00
#
_symmetry.space_group_name_H-M   'P 1'
#
loop_
_entity.id
_entity.type
_entity.pdbx_description
1 polymer ?
#
loop_
_entity_poly.entity_id
_entity_poly.type
_entity_poly.pdbx_seq_one_letter_code
_entity_poly.pdbx_strand_id
1 'polypeptide(L)'
;MVEFVVNKVRNVPENDIEKDFSLFSVNFLRRWKTSGRKSENFLKQYNYWLQHYICKPTMENSVQTVGRPLKNFSLASDTTKRIHVKALVASHSPKKLLFAAQSSLIKTGNRNAASVIKKAITSSPTTLKHFKKMSKSKTDHRPYSVEEALALITNAKLTTAQYKQIRKEAKKRKCNIYPSYNIILAAKKNCYPKNININETSAQVPLQNATVLIGYVLLRKMLSIT
;
A
#
# COMPACT_ATOMS: atom_id res chain seq x y z
N MET A 1 -16.84 60.75 -0.92
CA MET A 1 -16.32 59.47 -0.40
C MET A 1 -15.48 58.74 -1.45
N VAL A 2 -15.92 58.68 -2.72
CA VAL A 2 -15.13 58.13 -3.85
C VAL A 2 -13.84 58.92 -4.10
N GLU A 3 -13.88 60.26 -4.10
CA GLU A 3 -12.68 61.10 -4.28
C GLU A 3 -11.59 60.91 -3.20
N PHE A 4 -11.98 60.57 -1.97
CA PHE A 4 -11.04 60.34 -0.87
C PHE A 4 -10.23 59.05 -1.05
N VAL A 5 -10.84 58.06 -1.71
CA VAL A 5 -10.22 56.75 -1.98
C VAL A 5 -9.32 56.82 -3.21
N VAL A 6 -9.76 57.51 -4.27
CA VAL A 6 -8.99 57.63 -5.53
C VAL A 6 -7.67 58.40 -5.32
N ASN A 7 -7.63 59.43 -4.47
CA ASN A 7 -6.41 60.22 -4.23
C ASN A 7 -5.32 59.49 -3.42
N LYS A 8 -5.62 58.35 -2.76
CA LYS A 8 -4.66 57.62 -1.91
C LYS A 8 -4.21 56.27 -2.46
N VAL A 9 -4.83 55.75 -3.51
CA VAL A 9 -4.49 54.44 -4.10
C VAL A 9 -3.65 54.67 -5.35
N ARG A 10 -2.32 54.81 -5.20
CA ARG A 10 -1.40 54.74 -6.35
C ARG A 10 -1.06 53.27 -6.64
N ASN A 11 -1.29 52.85 -7.89
CA ASN A 11 -0.82 51.62 -8.53
C ASN A 11 -1.36 50.27 -7.96
N VAL A 12 -2.66 50.03 -8.07
CA VAL A 12 -3.26 48.70 -7.85
C VAL A 12 -4.12 48.33 -9.09
N PRO A 13 -4.05 47.10 -9.61
CA PRO A 13 -4.91 46.67 -10.73
C PRO A 13 -6.39 46.73 -10.35
N GLU A 14 -7.22 47.20 -11.27
CA GLU A 14 -8.63 47.59 -11.08
C GLU A 14 -9.50 46.51 -10.41
N ASN A 15 -9.27 45.24 -10.74
CA ASN A 15 -10.02 44.09 -10.20
C ASN A 15 -9.76 43.80 -8.70
N ASP A 16 -8.59 44.17 -8.17
CA ASP A 16 -8.29 43.98 -6.74
C ASP A 16 -8.88 45.12 -5.90
N ILE A 17 -9.04 46.30 -6.50
CA ILE A 17 -9.65 47.47 -5.85
C ILE A 17 -11.13 47.21 -5.52
N GLU A 18 -11.88 46.58 -6.43
CA GLU A 18 -13.30 46.29 -6.20
C GLU A 18 -13.53 45.35 -5.00
N LYS A 19 -12.71 44.28 -4.90
CA LYS A 19 -12.80 43.33 -3.79
C LYS A 19 -12.39 43.96 -2.46
N ASP A 20 -11.31 44.74 -2.48
CA ASP A 20 -10.83 45.45 -1.29
C ASP A 20 -11.84 46.52 -0.83
N PHE A 21 -12.50 47.20 -1.77
CA PHE A 21 -13.55 48.18 -1.50
C PHE A 21 -14.83 47.53 -0.96
N SER A 22 -15.22 46.37 -1.49
CA SER A 22 -16.34 45.58 -0.97
C SER A 22 -16.08 45.15 0.48
N LEU A 23 -14.89 44.60 0.75
CA LEU A 23 -14.49 44.21 2.10
C LEU A 23 -14.39 45.42 3.05
N PHE A 24 -13.85 46.55 2.58
CA PHE A 24 -13.84 47.80 3.32
C PHE A 24 -15.26 48.23 3.69
N SER A 25 -16.18 48.23 2.75
CA SER A 25 -17.56 48.67 2.93
C SER A 25 -18.28 47.81 3.98
N VAL A 26 -18.13 46.49 3.90
CA VAL A 26 -18.70 45.56 4.89
C VAL A 26 -18.13 45.82 6.30
N ASN A 27 -16.80 45.98 6.39
CA ASN A 27 -16.13 46.25 7.67
C ASN A 27 -16.49 47.64 8.23
N PHE A 28 -16.63 48.64 7.38
CA PHE A 28 -17.07 49.98 7.73
C PHE A 28 -18.48 49.94 8.31
N LEU A 29 -19.43 49.30 7.61
CA LEU A 29 -20.83 49.18 8.07
C LEU A 29 -20.94 48.45 9.40
N ARG A 30 -20.15 47.38 9.59
CA ARG A 30 -20.10 46.65 10.87
C ARG A 30 -19.62 47.55 12.02
N ARG A 31 -18.53 48.28 11.81
CA ARG A 31 -17.96 49.19 12.82
C ARG A 31 -18.84 50.42 13.06
N TRP A 32 -19.53 50.89 12.03
CA TRP A 32 -20.50 51.98 12.11
C TRP A 32 -21.71 51.59 12.97
N LYS A 33 -22.14 50.34 12.87
CA LYS A 33 -23.19 49.81 13.73
C LYS A 33 -22.72 49.70 15.19
N THR A 34 -21.49 49.27 15.44
CA THR A 34 -20.95 49.13 16.81
C THR A 34 -20.70 50.47 17.51
N SER A 35 -20.40 51.54 16.77
CA SER A 35 -20.30 52.89 17.34
C SER A 35 -21.67 53.56 17.60
N GLY A 36 -22.76 52.80 17.45
CA GLY A 36 -24.13 53.31 17.61
C GLY A 36 -24.54 54.28 16.51
N ARG A 37 -23.89 54.21 15.33
CA ARG A 37 -24.13 55.11 14.18
C ARG A 37 -23.92 56.59 14.49
N LYS A 38 -23.08 56.90 15.48
CA LYS A 38 -22.66 58.27 15.80
C LYS A 38 -21.27 58.51 15.25
N SER A 39 -21.13 59.59 14.47
CA SER A 39 -19.89 59.96 13.77
C SER A 39 -18.72 60.17 14.73
N GLU A 40 -18.96 60.92 15.80
CA GLU A 40 -17.96 61.26 16.82
C GLU A 40 -17.40 60.00 17.51
N ASN A 41 -18.28 59.08 17.93
CA ASN A 41 -17.89 57.83 18.55
C ASN A 41 -17.10 56.93 17.59
N PHE A 42 -17.51 56.90 16.32
CA PHE A 42 -16.84 56.11 15.30
C PHE A 42 -15.41 56.61 15.05
N LEU A 43 -15.24 57.93 14.88
CA LEU A 43 -13.92 58.52 14.68
C LEU A 43 -13.05 58.35 15.94
N LYS A 44 -13.59 58.59 17.13
CA LYS A 44 -12.84 58.39 18.38
C LYS A 44 -12.31 56.96 18.54
N GLN A 45 -13.08 55.95 18.11
CA GLN A 45 -12.73 54.55 18.31
C GLN A 45 -11.95 53.93 17.14
N TYR A 46 -12.16 54.37 15.90
CA TYR A 46 -11.65 53.70 14.71
C TYR A 46 -10.84 54.60 13.75
N ASN A 47 -10.44 55.81 14.17
CA ASN A 47 -9.60 56.70 13.33
C ASN A 47 -8.31 56.02 12.86
N TYR A 48 -7.62 55.31 13.76
CA TYR A 48 -6.41 54.55 13.41
C TYR A 48 -6.68 53.52 12.29
N TRP A 49 -7.80 52.81 12.36
CA TRP A 49 -8.18 51.84 11.33
C TRP A 49 -8.42 52.51 9.97
N LEU A 50 -9.11 53.67 9.92
CA LEU A 50 -9.33 54.41 8.68
C LEU A 50 -8.02 54.87 8.02
N GLN A 51 -7.01 55.20 8.83
CA GLN A 51 -5.71 55.65 8.34
C GLN A 51 -4.86 54.49 7.80
N HIS A 52 -4.94 53.31 8.42
CA HIS A 52 -4.06 52.17 8.10
C HIS A 52 -4.67 51.14 7.15
N TYR A 53 -5.98 51.09 6.96
CA TYR A 53 -6.61 50.08 6.09
C TYR A 53 -6.30 50.27 4.59
N ILE A 54 -5.84 51.46 4.19
CA ILE A 54 -5.53 51.77 2.78
C ILE A 54 -4.18 51.16 2.35
N CYS A 55 -3.31 50.79 3.28
CA CYS A 55 -2.08 50.04 2.97
C CYS A 55 -2.21 48.60 3.47
N LYS A 56 -2.18 47.63 2.54
CA LYS A 56 -2.03 46.21 2.91
C LYS A 56 -0.73 46.07 3.72
N PRO A 57 -0.76 45.57 4.97
CA PRO A 57 0.47 45.16 5.62
C PRO A 57 1.07 44.02 4.77
N THR A 58 2.32 44.18 4.35
CA THR A 58 3.10 43.11 3.73
C THR A 58 3.13 41.93 4.70
N MET A 59 2.38 40.88 4.38
CA MET A 59 2.23 39.70 5.21
C MET A 59 3.51 38.88 5.14
N GLU A 60 4.32 38.92 6.20
CA GLU A 60 5.25 37.84 6.50
C GLU A 60 4.44 36.56 6.79
N ASN A 61 4.82 35.48 6.13
CA ASN A 61 4.04 34.26 5.94
C ASN A 61 3.73 33.53 7.27
N SER A 62 2.47 33.59 7.72
CA SER A 62 1.88 32.50 8.51
C SER A 62 0.45 32.21 8.00
N VAL A 63 0.39 31.41 6.94
CA VAL A 63 -0.88 30.94 6.39
C VAL A 63 -1.47 29.92 7.35
N GLN A 64 -2.30 30.35 8.31
CA GLN A 64 -3.24 29.47 8.97
C GLN A 64 -4.29 29.05 7.94
N THR A 65 -4.13 27.86 7.38
CA THR A 65 -5.10 27.30 6.42
C THR A 65 -6.41 26.99 7.14
N VAL A 66 -7.50 27.61 6.72
CA VAL A 66 -8.85 27.28 7.19
C VAL A 66 -9.19 25.87 6.68
N GLY A 67 -9.43 24.91 7.59
CA GLY A 67 -9.82 23.54 7.24
C GLY A 67 -9.25 22.46 8.17
N ARG A 68 -9.43 21.19 7.78
CA ARG A 68 -8.92 20.04 8.54
C ARG A 68 -7.38 20.09 8.56
N PRO A 69 -6.74 19.95 9.74
CA PRO A 69 -5.28 19.96 9.83
C PRO A 69 -4.68 18.83 9.01
N LEU A 70 -3.67 19.17 8.21
CA LEU A 70 -2.92 18.21 7.41
C LEU A 70 -2.06 17.35 8.32
N LYS A 71 -2.07 16.03 8.08
CA LYS A 71 -1.18 15.10 8.78
C LYS A 71 0.25 15.27 8.26
N ASN A 72 1.22 15.08 9.16
CA ASN A 72 2.63 14.95 8.79
C ASN A 72 2.83 13.86 7.74
N PHE A 73 3.76 14.09 6.79
CA PHE A 73 3.99 13.19 5.66
C PHE A 73 4.30 11.76 6.11
N SER A 74 5.05 11.55 7.20
CA SER A 74 5.38 10.23 7.74
C SER A 74 4.15 9.43 8.19
N LEU A 75 3.21 10.10 8.88
CA LEU A 75 2.01 9.53 9.50
C LEU A 75 0.80 9.47 8.55
N ALA A 76 0.91 10.09 7.38
CA ALA A 76 -0.15 10.11 6.38
C ALA A 76 -0.33 8.74 5.71
N SER A 77 -1.56 8.47 5.23
CA SER A 77 -1.86 7.29 4.40
C SER A 77 -1.20 7.42 3.02
N ASP A 78 -1.06 6.30 2.31
CA ASP A 78 -0.44 6.29 0.98
C ASP A 78 -1.17 7.19 -0.02
N THR A 79 -2.50 7.26 0.04
CA THR A 79 -3.30 8.16 -0.81
C THR A 79 -2.94 9.61 -0.56
N THR A 80 -2.86 10.02 0.72
CA THR A 80 -2.48 11.40 1.09
C THR A 80 -1.03 11.71 0.72
N LYS A 81 -0.10 10.77 0.91
CA LYS A 81 1.31 10.91 0.49
C LYS A 81 1.42 11.14 -1.02
N ARG A 82 0.65 10.41 -1.84
CA ARG A 82 0.61 10.62 -3.30
C ARG A 82 0.10 12.01 -3.67
N ILE A 83 -0.91 12.51 -2.97
CA ILE A 83 -1.43 13.87 -3.18
C ILE A 83 -0.36 14.91 -2.85
N HIS A 84 0.34 14.77 -1.70
CA HIS A 84 1.40 15.70 -1.29
C HIS A 84 2.54 15.79 -2.33
N VAL A 85 2.93 14.66 -2.92
CA VAL A 85 4.07 14.60 -3.87
C VAL A 85 3.62 14.88 -5.31
N LYS A 86 2.31 15.00 -5.59
CA LYS A 86 1.76 15.16 -6.95
C LYS A 86 2.40 16.33 -7.71
N ALA A 87 2.50 17.49 -7.08
CA ALA A 87 3.11 18.68 -7.67
C ALA A 87 4.62 18.49 -7.93
N LEU A 88 5.32 17.78 -7.03
CA LEU A 88 6.75 17.49 -7.18
C LEU A 88 7.02 16.54 -8.36
N VAL A 89 6.19 15.50 -8.52
CA VAL A 89 6.31 14.56 -9.65
C VAL A 89 5.99 15.24 -10.98
N ALA A 90 5.01 16.15 -11.00
CA ALA A 90 4.63 16.87 -12.22
C ALA A 90 5.71 17.87 -12.67
N SER A 91 6.45 18.47 -11.74
CA SER A 91 7.44 19.52 -12.03
C SER A 91 8.83 19.00 -12.37
N HIS A 92 9.16 17.75 -12.03
CA HIS A 92 10.54 17.25 -12.10
C HIS A 92 10.64 15.93 -12.88
N SER A 93 11.72 15.77 -13.64
CA SER A 93 11.98 14.51 -14.35
C SER A 93 12.29 13.36 -13.38
N PRO A 94 11.92 12.10 -13.73
CA PRO A 94 12.18 10.94 -12.87
C PRO A 94 13.66 10.76 -12.50
N LYS A 95 14.58 11.02 -13.45
CA LYS A 95 16.03 10.94 -13.21
C LYS A 95 16.48 11.98 -12.17
N LYS A 96 15.98 13.21 -12.25
CA LYS A 96 16.28 14.29 -11.29
C LYS A 96 15.76 13.95 -9.88
N LEU A 97 14.55 13.38 -9.80
CA LEU A 97 13.97 12.92 -8.53
C LEU A 97 14.77 11.77 -7.91
N LEU A 98 15.22 10.80 -8.71
CA LEU A 98 16.06 9.70 -8.22
C LEU A 98 17.42 10.21 -7.69
N PHE A 99 18.05 11.14 -8.40
CA PHE A 99 19.32 11.73 -7.95
C PHE A 99 19.13 12.55 -6.66
N ALA A 100 18.08 13.37 -6.58
CA ALA A 100 17.74 14.11 -5.36
C ALA A 100 17.49 13.19 -4.17
N ALA A 101 16.75 12.09 -4.38
CA ALA A 101 16.54 11.07 -3.36
C ALA A 101 17.86 10.42 -2.92
N GLN A 102 18.73 10.05 -3.86
CA GLN A 102 20.06 9.50 -3.57
C GLN A 102 20.90 10.48 -2.72
N SER A 103 20.99 11.76 -3.12
CA SER A 103 21.72 12.79 -2.38
C SER A 103 21.17 12.99 -0.97
N SER A 104 19.84 12.99 -0.80
CA SER A 104 19.21 13.10 0.51
C SER A 104 19.59 11.93 1.43
N LEU A 105 19.59 10.70 0.93
CA LEU A 105 19.94 9.50 1.70
C LEU A 105 21.43 9.47 2.09
N ILE A 106 22.31 9.97 1.23
CA ILE A 106 23.74 10.13 1.56
C ILE A 106 23.88 11.13 2.72
N LYS A 107 23.18 12.27 2.63
CA LYS A 107 23.22 13.32 3.67
C LYS A 107 22.69 12.82 5.02
N THR A 108 21.68 11.95 5.02
CA THR A 108 21.15 11.32 6.24
C THR A 108 21.94 10.09 6.71
N GLY A 109 23.04 9.73 6.03
CA GLY A 109 23.89 8.59 6.39
C GLY A 109 23.39 7.22 5.94
N ASN A 110 22.27 7.12 5.22
CA ASN A 110 21.73 5.86 4.71
C ASN A 110 22.40 5.45 3.38
N ARG A 111 23.68 5.08 3.47
CA ARG A 111 24.53 4.73 2.31
C ARG A 111 24.03 3.51 1.55
N ASN A 112 23.46 2.52 2.25
CA ASN A 112 22.93 1.32 1.63
C ASN A 112 21.74 1.63 0.72
N ALA A 113 20.75 2.40 1.20
CA ALA A 113 19.61 2.81 0.37
C ALA A 113 20.06 3.68 -0.82
N ALA A 114 21.00 4.60 -0.61
CA ALA A 114 21.58 5.40 -1.68
C ALA A 114 22.26 4.54 -2.76
N SER A 115 22.98 3.48 -2.37
CA SER A 115 23.60 2.52 -3.29
C SER A 115 22.57 1.78 -4.15
N VAL A 116 21.43 1.40 -3.58
CA VAL A 116 20.32 0.79 -4.33
C VAL A 116 19.74 1.76 -5.37
N ILE A 117 19.51 3.02 -5.00
CA ILE A 117 19.03 4.05 -5.94
C ILE A 117 20.05 4.30 -7.04
N LYS A 118 21.35 4.37 -6.71
CA LYS A 118 22.42 4.52 -7.70
C LYS A 118 22.37 3.39 -8.73
N LYS A 119 22.22 2.14 -8.28
CA LYS A 119 22.03 0.98 -9.17
C LYS A 119 20.79 1.15 -10.05
N ALA A 120 19.67 1.65 -9.52
CA ALA A 120 18.47 1.91 -10.32
C ALA A 120 18.67 2.97 -11.41
N ILE A 121 19.55 3.95 -11.18
CA ILE A 121 19.88 5.01 -12.16
C ILE A 121 20.80 4.49 -13.27
N THR A 122 21.84 3.73 -12.90
CA THR A 122 22.91 3.33 -13.84
C THR A 122 22.64 2.04 -14.60
N SER A 123 21.74 1.19 -14.09
CA SER A 123 21.55 -0.17 -14.60
C SER A 123 20.51 -0.27 -15.70
N SER A 124 20.67 -1.27 -16.57
CA SER A 124 19.69 -1.60 -17.62
C SER A 124 18.38 -2.18 -17.05
N PRO A 125 17.23 -2.00 -17.73
CA PRO A 125 15.97 -2.63 -17.34
C PRO A 125 16.06 -4.15 -17.18
N THR A 126 16.91 -4.83 -17.95
CA THR A 126 17.10 -6.29 -17.84
C THR A 126 17.74 -6.67 -16.51
N THR A 127 18.82 -5.99 -16.13
CA THR A 127 19.52 -6.28 -14.86
C THR A 127 18.65 -5.94 -13.65
N LEU A 128 17.83 -4.88 -13.73
CA LEU A 128 16.84 -4.57 -12.69
C LEU A 128 15.73 -5.63 -12.58
N LYS A 129 15.28 -6.21 -13.70
CA LYS A 129 14.35 -7.35 -13.70
C LYS A 129 14.97 -8.57 -13.01
N HIS A 130 16.21 -8.91 -13.33
CA HIS A 130 16.93 -10.01 -12.67
C HIS A 130 17.08 -9.77 -11.16
N PHE A 131 17.47 -8.56 -10.76
CA PHE A 131 17.59 -8.18 -9.35
C PHE A 131 16.25 -8.31 -8.61
N LYS A 132 15.16 -7.85 -9.22
CA LYS A 132 13.80 -8.04 -8.68
C LYS A 132 13.45 -9.52 -8.52
N LYS A 133 13.79 -10.37 -9.49
CA LYS A 133 13.54 -11.82 -9.43
C LYS A 133 14.33 -12.46 -8.29
N MET A 134 15.62 -12.14 -8.16
CA MET A 134 16.50 -12.63 -7.10
C MET A 134 16.04 -12.18 -5.70
N SER A 135 15.55 -10.94 -5.57
CA SER A 135 15.00 -10.45 -4.29
C SER A 135 13.68 -11.13 -3.90
N LYS A 136 12.95 -11.68 -4.89
CA LYS A 136 11.66 -12.35 -4.68
C LYS A 136 11.82 -13.84 -4.39
N SER A 137 12.92 -14.46 -4.80
CA SER A 137 13.23 -15.85 -4.43
C SER A 137 13.63 -15.91 -2.95
N LYS A 138 12.64 -15.73 -2.06
CA LYS A 138 12.69 -16.33 -0.73
C LYS A 138 12.74 -17.83 -0.99
N THR A 139 13.83 -18.49 -0.57
CA THR A 139 14.00 -19.96 -0.53
C THR A 139 12.74 -20.71 -0.95
N ASP A 140 12.58 -20.93 -2.26
CA ASP A 140 11.37 -21.54 -2.81
C ASP A 140 11.42 -23.01 -2.40
N HIS A 141 10.82 -23.33 -1.25
CA HIS A 141 10.55 -24.72 -0.93
C HIS A 141 9.53 -25.20 -1.95
N ARG A 142 9.96 -26.09 -2.87
CA ARG A 142 9.04 -26.75 -3.80
C ARG A 142 8.01 -27.51 -2.95
N PRO A 143 6.72 -27.12 -2.99
CA PRO A 143 5.70 -27.86 -2.26
C PRO A 143 5.54 -29.25 -2.87
N TYR A 144 5.18 -30.22 -2.03
CA TYR A 144 4.83 -31.56 -2.48
C TYR A 144 3.60 -31.49 -3.38
N SER A 145 3.64 -32.21 -4.50
CA SER A 145 2.42 -32.50 -5.26
C SER A 145 1.49 -33.39 -4.43
N VAL A 146 0.22 -33.48 -4.83
CA VAL A 146 -0.77 -34.32 -4.12
C VAL A 146 -0.34 -35.79 -4.15
N GLU A 147 0.16 -36.25 -5.29
CA GLU A 147 0.64 -37.62 -5.51
C GLU A 147 1.93 -37.89 -4.72
N GLU A 148 2.89 -36.96 -4.75
CA GLU A 148 4.13 -37.09 -3.97
C GLU A 148 3.82 -37.13 -2.45
N ALA A 149 2.85 -36.33 -1.98
CA ALA A 149 2.40 -36.35 -0.59
C ALA A 149 1.66 -37.64 -0.22
N LEU A 150 0.86 -38.20 -1.13
CA LEU A 150 0.21 -39.50 -0.94
C LEU A 150 1.27 -40.61 -0.83
N ALA A 151 2.25 -40.61 -1.74
CA ALA A 151 3.38 -41.54 -1.73
C ALA A 151 4.20 -41.42 -0.43
N LEU A 152 4.44 -40.19 0.05
CA LEU A 152 5.12 -39.96 1.33
C LEU A 152 4.36 -40.60 2.50
N ILE A 153 3.03 -40.40 2.58
CA ILE A 153 2.20 -40.99 3.64
C ILE A 153 2.25 -42.52 3.57
N THR A 154 2.17 -43.10 2.37
CA THR A 154 2.16 -44.56 2.19
C THR A 154 3.52 -45.21 2.45
N ASN A 155 4.60 -44.57 2.01
CA ASN A 155 5.96 -45.11 2.12
C ASN A 155 6.49 -44.99 3.55
N ALA A 156 6.25 -43.85 4.20
CA ALA A 156 6.65 -43.62 5.59
C ALA A 156 5.63 -44.14 6.62
N LYS A 157 4.56 -44.84 6.18
CA LYS A 157 3.50 -45.40 7.04
C LYS A 157 2.92 -44.38 8.03
N LEU A 158 2.72 -43.13 7.59
CA LEU A 158 2.27 -42.06 8.46
C LEU A 158 0.77 -42.18 8.77
N THR A 159 0.42 -42.01 10.04
CA THR A 159 -0.97 -41.82 10.44
C THR A 159 -1.47 -40.43 10.01
N THR A 160 -2.80 -40.28 9.95
CA THR A 160 -3.43 -39.01 9.59
C THR A 160 -3.08 -37.89 10.57
N ALA A 161 -2.98 -38.22 11.87
CA ALA A 161 -2.58 -37.30 12.93
C ALA A 161 -1.12 -36.86 12.76
N GLN A 162 -0.20 -37.78 12.52
CA GLN A 162 1.22 -37.47 12.28
C GLN A 162 1.40 -36.57 11.05
N TYR A 163 0.72 -36.87 9.93
CA TYR A 163 0.79 -36.01 8.74
C TYR A 163 0.27 -34.60 9.02
N LYS A 164 -0.87 -34.48 9.70
CA LYS A 164 -1.44 -33.17 10.08
C LYS A 164 -0.49 -32.40 11.02
N GLN A 165 0.16 -33.09 11.95
CA GLN A 165 1.17 -32.52 12.85
C GLN A 165 2.37 -31.98 12.07
N ILE A 166 2.97 -32.79 11.19
CA ILE A 166 4.11 -32.38 10.34
C ILE A 166 3.75 -31.14 9.51
N ARG A 167 2.57 -31.14 8.88
CA ARG A 167 2.07 -29.98 8.13
C ARG A 167 1.89 -28.74 9.01
N LYS A 168 1.36 -28.91 10.22
CA LYS A 168 1.17 -27.80 11.18
C LYS A 168 2.51 -27.20 11.58
N GLU A 169 3.50 -28.02 11.89
CA GLU A 169 4.84 -27.57 12.26
C GLU A 169 5.57 -26.88 11.09
N ALA A 170 5.44 -27.41 9.86
CA ALA A 170 5.98 -26.74 8.68
C ALA A 170 5.37 -25.34 8.47
N LYS A 171 4.05 -25.21 8.63
CA LYS A 171 3.35 -23.93 8.51
C LYS A 171 3.77 -22.92 9.59
N LYS A 172 3.99 -23.36 10.83
CA LYS A 172 4.50 -22.48 11.91
C LYS A 172 5.85 -21.86 11.52
N ARG A 173 6.70 -22.63 10.84
CA ARG A 173 8.00 -22.16 10.32
C ARG A 173 7.89 -21.35 9.02
N LYS A 174 6.67 -20.97 8.61
CA LYS A 174 6.35 -20.24 7.36
C LYS A 174 6.69 -21.03 6.09
N CYS A 175 6.77 -22.37 6.18
CA CYS A 175 7.01 -23.24 5.04
C CYS A 175 5.69 -23.96 4.66
N ASN A 176 5.09 -23.57 3.53
CA ASN A 176 3.86 -24.21 3.04
C ASN A 176 4.18 -25.36 2.07
N ILE A 177 4.87 -26.39 2.58
CA ILE A 177 5.41 -27.49 1.74
C ILE A 177 4.38 -28.60 1.52
N TYR A 178 3.52 -28.88 2.51
CA TYR A 178 2.63 -30.05 2.49
C TYR A 178 1.18 -29.69 2.10
N PRO A 179 0.58 -30.39 1.11
CA PRO A 179 -0.80 -30.16 0.72
C PRO A 179 -1.79 -30.50 1.85
N SER A 180 -3.05 -30.10 1.68
CA SER A 180 -4.07 -30.43 2.68
C SER A 180 -4.46 -31.91 2.60
N TYR A 181 -4.74 -32.51 3.76
CA TYR A 181 -5.14 -33.92 3.82
C TYR A 181 -6.42 -34.23 3.02
N ASN A 182 -7.35 -33.28 2.93
CA ASN A 182 -8.61 -33.47 2.20
C ASN A 182 -8.37 -33.69 0.69
N ILE A 183 -7.40 -32.97 0.11
CA ILE A 183 -7.04 -33.11 -1.31
C ILE A 183 -6.35 -34.47 -1.54
N ILE A 184 -5.48 -34.87 -0.60
CA ILE A 184 -4.83 -36.20 -0.63
C ILE A 184 -5.87 -37.31 -0.52
N LEU A 185 -6.89 -37.14 0.32
CA LEU A 185 -7.97 -38.11 0.46
C LEU A 185 -8.76 -38.27 -0.84
N ALA A 186 -9.02 -37.17 -1.56
CA ALA A 186 -9.64 -37.22 -2.88
C ALA A 186 -8.76 -37.96 -3.90
N ALA A 187 -7.45 -37.67 -3.94
CA ALA A 187 -6.51 -38.41 -4.79
C ALA A 187 -6.46 -39.90 -4.43
N LYS A 188 -6.42 -40.22 -3.13
CA LYS A 188 -6.48 -41.60 -2.63
C LYS A 188 -7.74 -42.32 -3.09
N LYS A 189 -8.90 -41.64 -3.06
CA LYS A 189 -10.18 -42.19 -3.56
C LYS A 189 -10.10 -42.52 -5.05
N ASN A 190 -9.48 -41.66 -5.84
CA ASN A 190 -9.32 -41.85 -7.29
C ASN A 190 -8.39 -43.02 -7.64
N CYS A 191 -7.49 -43.42 -6.73
CA CYS A 191 -6.62 -44.58 -6.94
C CYS A 191 -7.32 -45.94 -6.72
N TYR A 192 -8.53 -45.97 -6.14
CA TYR A 192 -9.28 -47.23 -6.00
C TYR A 192 -10.01 -47.59 -7.30
N PRO A 193 -10.11 -48.88 -7.64
CA PRO A 193 -10.86 -49.32 -8.80
C PRO A 193 -12.34 -48.99 -8.63
N LYS A 194 -13.00 -48.69 -9.74
CA LYS A 194 -14.45 -48.44 -9.75
C LYS A 194 -15.21 -49.78 -9.72
N ASN A 195 -16.44 -49.75 -9.22
CA ASN A 195 -17.38 -50.90 -9.20
C ASN A 195 -16.88 -52.10 -8.38
N ILE A 196 -16.40 -51.83 -7.16
CA ILE A 196 -16.09 -52.89 -6.18
C ILE A 196 -17.42 -53.30 -5.53
N ASN A 197 -17.80 -54.57 -5.66
CA ASN A 197 -18.90 -55.14 -4.89
C ASN A 197 -18.31 -55.95 -3.73
N ILE A 198 -18.63 -55.56 -2.51
CA ILE A 198 -18.18 -56.24 -1.29
C ILE A 198 -19.40 -56.84 -0.61
N ASN A 199 -19.45 -58.17 -0.54
CA ASN A 199 -20.41 -58.94 0.24
C ASN A 199 -19.68 -59.55 1.45
N GLU A 200 -20.43 -60.05 2.44
CA GLU A 200 -19.86 -60.67 3.65
C GLU A 200 -18.91 -61.84 3.34
N THR A 201 -19.18 -62.56 2.26
CA THR A 201 -18.46 -63.78 1.87
C THR A 201 -17.51 -63.60 0.69
N SER A 202 -17.60 -62.49 -0.05
CA SER A 202 -16.75 -62.27 -1.23
C SER A 202 -16.61 -60.80 -1.61
N ALA A 203 -15.47 -60.45 -2.20
CA ALA A 203 -15.27 -59.16 -2.84
C ALA A 203 -15.01 -59.38 -4.34
N GLN A 204 -15.79 -58.72 -5.18
CA GLN A 204 -15.72 -58.83 -6.64
C GLN A 204 -15.26 -57.49 -7.22
N VAL A 205 -14.25 -57.54 -8.08
CA VAL A 205 -13.72 -56.38 -8.81
C VAL A 205 -13.57 -56.78 -10.28
N PRO A 206 -14.08 -55.99 -11.23
CA PRO A 206 -13.88 -56.25 -12.65
C PRO A 206 -12.38 -56.32 -12.98
N LEU A 207 -11.98 -57.36 -13.74
CA LEU A 207 -10.57 -57.62 -14.07
C LEU A 207 -9.88 -56.40 -14.71
N GLN A 208 -10.60 -55.69 -15.58
CA GLN A 208 -10.14 -54.48 -16.26
C GLN A 208 -9.79 -53.34 -15.29
N ASN A 209 -10.41 -53.31 -14.12
CA ASN A 209 -10.14 -52.31 -13.07
C ASN A 209 -9.12 -52.82 -12.05
N ALA A 210 -8.91 -54.14 -11.95
CA ALA A 210 -8.02 -54.77 -10.97
C ALA A 210 -6.53 -54.72 -11.37
N THR A 211 -6.20 -54.55 -12.65
CA THR A 211 -4.81 -54.52 -13.15
C THR A 211 -3.95 -53.42 -12.52
N VAL A 212 -4.54 -52.27 -12.17
CA VAL A 212 -3.84 -51.18 -11.45
C VAL A 212 -3.48 -51.57 -10.00
N LEU A 213 -4.28 -52.44 -9.37
CA LEU A 213 -4.13 -52.90 -7.99
C LEU A 213 -3.15 -54.07 -7.87
N ILE A 214 -3.15 -54.97 -8.84
CA ILE A 214 -2.33 -56.20 -8.82
C ILE A 214 -0.83 -55.87 -8.75
N GLY A 215 -0.37 -54.83 -9.46
CA GLY A 215 1.03 -54.37 -9.38
C GLY A 215 1.45 -53.94 -7.96
N TYR A 216 0.64 -53.11 -7.29
CA TYR A 216 0.96 -52.59 -5.96
C TYR A 216 0.78 -53.61 -4.82
N VAL A 217 -0.20 -54.51 -4.94
CA VAL A 217 -0.48 -55.52 -3.90
C VAL A 217 0.51 -56.69 -3.98
N LEU A 218 0.91 -57.13 -5.19
CA LEU A 218 1.93 -58.16 -5.34
C LEU A 218 3.32 -57.67 -4.92
N LEU A 219 3.70 -56.42 -5.27
CA LEU A 219 4.95 -55.82 -4.78
C LEU A 219 4.99 -55.71 -3.25
N ARG A 220 3.87 -55.38 -2.59
CA ARG A 220 3.79 -55.32 -1.13
C ARG A 220 3.85 -56.68 -0.44
N LYS A 221 3.25 -57.73 -1.02
CA LYS A 221 3.38 -59.11 -0.48
C LYS A 221 4.79 -59.66 -0.70
N MET A 222 5.42 -59.35 -1.83
CA MET A 222 6.80 -59.80 -2.14
C MET A 222 7.85 -59.12 -1.24
N LEU A 223 7.72 -57.84 -0.92
CA LEU A 223 8.66 -57.09 -0.07
C LEU A 223 8.48 -57.31 1.45
N SER A 224 7.45 -58.03 1.87
CA SER A 224 7.17 -58.30 3.29
C SER A 224 7.53 -59.73 3.71
N ILE A 225 8.10 -60.53 2.79
CA ILE A 225 8.53 -61.92 2.98
C ILE A 225 10.08 -62.04 3.03
N THR A 226 10.80 -60.93 2.92
CA THR A 226 12.25 -60.81 3.16
C THR A 226 12.52 -59.98 4.40
#